data_AF-A0A8J2NMN6-F1
#
_entry.id   AF-A0A8J2NMN6-F1
#
_cell.length_a   1.000
_cell.length_b   1.000
_cell.length_c   1.000
_cell.angle_alpha   90.00
_cell.angle_beta   90.00
_cell.angle_gamma   90.00
#
_symmetry.space_group_name_H-M   'P 1'
#
loop_
_entity.id
_entity.type
_entity.pdbx_description
1 polymer ?
#
loop_
_entity_poly.entity_id
_entity_poly.type
_entity_poly.pdbx_seq_one_letter_code
_entity_poly.pdbx_strand_id
1 'polypeptide(L)' 'MADYCIQEFERTHSINLASSWGDVDLCIKISRETFSSLNEHHFKKCISIMDQVLQDSGLQKSSVDEIILVGGSS' A
#
# COMPACT_ATOMS: atom_id res chain seq x y z
N MET A 1 1.75 25.15 0.77
CA MET A 1 3.02 24.40 0.96
C MET A 1 2.71 23.20 1.83
N ALA A 2 2.57 21.97 1.36
CA ALA A 2 2.65 21.44 0.02
C ALA A 2 1.27 20.90 -0.35
N ASP A 3 0.75 21.36 -1.48
CA ASP A 3 -0.29 20.62 -2.17
C ASP A 3 0.26 19.20 -2.37
N TYR A 4 -0.40 18.25 -1.73
CA TYR A 4 -0.28 16.81 -1.92
C TYR A 4 -0.78 16.51 -3.34
N CYS A 5 -0.14 17.11 -4.35
CA CYS A 5 -0.49 17.01 -5.76
C CYS A 5 0.08 15.68 -6.27
N ILE A 6 -0.45 14.59 -5.72
CA ILE A 6 -0.57 13.38 -6.51
C ILE A 6 -1.79 13.64 -7.38
N GLN A 7 -1.57 14.16 -8.59
CA GLN A 7 -2.50 13.85 -9.67
C GLN A 7 -2.37 12.32 -9.86
N GLU A 8 -3.10 11.54 -9.08
CA GLU A 8 -3.33 10.13 -9.35
C GLU A 8 -4.13 10.09 -10.66
N PHE A 9 -3.39 9.98 -11.76
CA PHE A 9 -3.96 9.49 -13.01
C PHE A 9 -4.63 8.16 -12.66
N GLU A 10 -5.92 8.01 -12.98
CA GLU A 10 -6.75 6.86 -12.61
C GLU A 10 -6.21 5.57 -13.27
N ARG A 11 -5.15 5.01 -12.70
CA ARG A 11 -4.42 3.87 -13.25
C ARG A 11 -5.13 2.61 -12.82
N THR A 12 -5.82 2.01 -13.77
CA THR A 12 -6.47 0.71 -13.61
C THR A 12 -5.61 -0.39 -14.24
N HIS A 13 -5.52 -1.54 -13.57
CA HIS A 13 -4.89 -2.74 -14.09
C HIS A 13 -5.94 -3.83 -14.26
N SER A 14 -5.88 -4.57 -15.38
CA SER A 14 -6.81 -5.67 -15.65
C SER A 14 -6.18 -6.99 -15.22
N ILE A 15 -6.90 -7.75 -14.40
CA ILE A 15 -6.56 -9.09 -13.95
C ILE A 15 -7.51 -10.05 -14.67
N ASN A 16 -6.94 -10.93 -15.50
CA ASN A 16 -7.69 -11.90 -16.28
C ASN A 16 -7.27 -13.31 -15.86
N LEU A 17 -8.23 -14.13 -15.46
CA LEU A 17 -8.02 -15.53 -15.10
C LEU A 17 -8.99 -16.38 -15.90
N ALA A 18 -8.43 -17.23 -16.77
CA ALA A 18 -9.20 -18.20 -17.53
C ALA A 18 -9.61 -19.37 -16.63
N SER A 19 -10.87 -19.80 -16.72
CA SER A 19 -11.34 -20.93 -15.90
C SER A 19 -10.79 -22.27 -16.42
N SER A 20 -10.38 -23.15 -15.50
CA SER A 20 -9.98 -24.52 -15.84
C SER A 20 -11.10 -25.55 -15.64
N TRP A 21 -12.12 -25.19 -14.87
CA TRP A 21 -13.29 -26.01 -14.54
C TRP A 21 -14.53 -25.12 -14.43
N GLY A 22 -15.14 -24.79 -15.57
CA GLY A 22 -16.29 -23.88 -15.69
C GLY A 22 -16.33 -23.21 -17.07
N ASP A 23 -17.38 -22.42 -17.33
CA ASP A 23 -17.57 -21.67 -18.59
C ASP A 23 -17.55 -20.14 -18.34
N VAL A 24 -16.91 -19.69 -17.25
CA VAL A 24 -16.87 -18.27 -16.86
C VAL A 24 -15.45 -17.85 -16.59
N ASP A 25 -14.93 -16.97 -17.44
CA ASP A 25 -13.65 -16.31 -17.23
C ASP A 25 -13.79 -15.12 -16.29
N LEU A 26 -12.78 -14.93 -15.43
CA LEU A 26 -12.72 -13.81 -14.53
C LEU A 26 -11.94 -12.67 -15.18
N CYS A 27 -12.59 -11.52 -15.36
CA CYS A 27 -11.97 -10.28 -15.81
C CYS A 27 -12.30 -9.17 -14.81
N ILE A 28 -11.31 -8.71 -14.04
CA ILE A 28 -11.47 -7.65 -13.04
C ILE A 28 -10.53 -6.49 -13.41
N LYS A 29 -11.01 -5.26 -13.30
CA LYS A 29 -10.16 -4.07 -13.31
C LYS A 29 -10.01 -3.55 -11.89
N ILE A 30 -8.77 -3.42 -11.43
CA ILE A 30 -8.45 -2.87 -10.12
C ILE A 30 -7.78 -1.51 -10.29
N SER A 31 -8.33 -0.48 -9.65
CA SER A 31 -7.69 0.82 -9.54
C SER A 31 -6.72 0.85 -8.36
N ARG A 32 -5.81 1.82 -8.33
CA ARG A 32 -4.90 1.99 -7.20
C ARG A 32 -5.66 2.31 -5.91
N GLU A 33 -6.72 3.10 -5.98
CA GLU A 33 -7.58 3.45 -4.85
C GLU A 33 -8.23 2.19 -4.31
N THR A 34 -8.79 1.36 -5.19
CA THR A 34 -9.39 0.07 -4.82
C THR A 34 -8.37 -0.83 -4.12
N PHE A 35 -7.19 -1.02 -4.73
CA PHE A 35 -6.11 -1.80 -4.10
C PHE A 35 -5.67 -1.23 -2.74
N SER A 36 -5.58 0.10 -2.63
CA SER A 36 -5.19 0.78 -1.40
C SER A 36 -6.22 0.57 -0.29
N SER A 37 -7.51 0.70 -0.61
CA SER A 37 -8.60 0.44 0.33
C SER A 37 -8.65 -1.03 0.76
N LEU A 38 -8.45 -1.99 -0.15
CA LEU A 38 -8.39 -3.41 0.21
C LEU A 38 -7.26 -3.72 1.20
N ASN A 39 -6.12 -3.01 1.10
CA ASN A 39 -4.94 -3.24 1.94
C ASN A 39 -4.81 -2.26 3.11
N GLU A 40 -5.78 -1.38 3.34
CA GLU A 40 -5.70 -0.30 4.34
C GLU A 40 -5.37 -0.83 5.75
N HIS A 41 -5.98 -1.94 6.14
CA HIS A 41 -5.71 -2.60 7.41
C HIS A 41 -4.23 -3.03 7.56
N HIS A 42 -3.61 -3.53 6.50
CA HIS A 42 -2.20 -3.92 6.50
C HIS A 42 -1.28 -2.71 6.64
N PHE A 43 -1.57 -1.62 5.92
CA PHE A 43 -0.81 -0.38 6.05
C PHE A 43 -0.88 0.21 7.46
N LYS A 44 -2.08 0.23 8.06
CA LYS A 44 -2.28 0.66 9.45
C LYS A 44 -1.47 -0.18 10.43
N LYS A 45 -1.42 -1.50 10.22
CA LYS A 45 -0.60 -2.40 11.04
C LYS A 45 0.88 -2.04 10.95
N CYS A 46 1.41 -1.79 9.74
CA CYS A 46 2.80 -1.38 9.56
C CYS A 46 3.11 -0.06 10.29
N ILE A 47 2.22 0.92 10.20
CA ILE A 47 2.37 2.21 10.90
C ILE A 47 2.36 2.00 12.42
N SER A 48 1.45 1.17 12.94
CA SER A 48 1.38 0.91 14.39
C SER A 48 2.64 0.25 14.93
N ILE A 49 3.29 -0.63 14.14
CA ILE A 49 4.57 -1.24 14.51
C ILE A 49 5.68 -0.19 14.54
N MET A 50 5.71 0.73 13.56
CA MET A 50 6.67 1.83 13.56
C MET A 50 6.51 2.73 14.79
N ASP A 51 5.27 3.06 15.16
CA ASP A 51 4.99 3.86 16.36
C ASP A 51 5.48 3.16 17.64
N GLN A 52 5.26 1.84 17.76
CA GLN A 52 5.76 1.05 18.89
C GLN A 52 7.29 1.04 18.93
N VAL A 53 7.96 0.82 17.80
CA VAL A 53 9.44 0.81 17.73
C VAL A 53 10.02 2.17 18.12
N LEU A 54 9.39 3.27 17.69
CA LEU A 54 9.80 4.61 18.09
C LEU A 54 9.65 4.81 19.60
N GLN A 55 8.52 4.39 20.17
CA GLN A 55 8.29 4.44 21.62
C GLN A 55 9.34 3.63 22.39
N ASP A 56 9.62 2.39 21.95
CA ASP A 56 10.59 1.50 22.58
C ASP A 56 12.03 2.03 22.47
N SER A 57 12.35 2.74 21.38
CA SER A 57 13.65 3.38 21.18
C SER A 57 13.85 4.65 22.03
N GLY A 58 12.77 5.24 22.55
CA GLY A 58 12.80 6.52 23.25
C GLY A 58 13.11 7.73 22.35
N LEU A 59 13.09 7.55 21.03
CA LEU A 59 13.39 8.60 20.05
C LEU A 59 12.11 9.25 19.52
N GLN A 60 12.22 10.52 19.15
CA GLN A 60 11.15 11.22 18.43
C GLN A 60 11.29 10.98 16.93
N LYS A 61 10.16 11.02 16.20
CA LYS A 61 10.13 10.90 14.73
C LYS A 61 11.07 11.88 14.02
N SER A 62 11.25 13.09 14.58
CA SER A 62 12.14 14.12 14.04
C SER A 62 13.63 13.83 14.22
N SER A 63 13.99 12.83 15.04
CA SER A 63 15.37 12.41 15.29
C SER A 63 15.82 11.30 14.33
N VAL A 64 14.98 10.90 13.37
CA VAL A 64 15.33 9.92 12.33
C VAL A 64 15.95 10.66 11.15
N ASP A 65 17.24 10.41 10.90
CA ASP A 65 17.98 11.09 9.82
C ASP A 65 17.76 10.44 8.44
N GLU A 66 17.50 9.12 8.42
CA GLU A 66 17.39 8.34 7.18
C GLU A 66 16.36 7.22 7.31
N ILE A 67 15.64 6.96 6.22
CA ILE A 67 14.70 5.84 6.10
C ILE A 67 15.16 4.97 4.93
N ILE A 68 15.64 3.76 5.23
CA ILE A 68 15.99 2.76 4.23
C ILE A 68 14.84 1.77 4.08
N LEU A 69 14.29 1.68 2.87
CA LEU A 69 13.26 0.71 2.52
C LEU A 69 13.92 -0.52 1.91
N VAL A 70 13.65 -1.68 2.51
CA VAL A 70 14.14 -2.98 2.03
C VAL A 70 12.97 -3.91 1.74
N GLY A 71 12.99 -4.54 0.56
CA GLY A 71 11.98 -5.49 0.11
C GLY A 71 11.24 -5.05 -1.16
N GLY A 72 10.46 -5.97 -1.74
CA GLY A 72 9.69 -5.69 -2.97
C GLY A 72 8.31 -5.06 -2.73
N SER A 73 7.88 -4.97 -1.47
CA SER A 73 6.56 -4.44 -1.08
C SER A 73 6.61 -3.05 -0.44
N SER A 74 7.81 -2.44 -0.40
CA SER A 74 8.08 -1.12 0.18
C SER A 74 8.00 0.00 -0.84
#